data_AF-A0A975EYL9-F1
#
_entry.id   AF-A0A975EYL9-F1
#
_cell.length_a   1.000
_cell.length_b   1.000
_cell.length_c   1.000
_cell.angle_alpha   90.00
_cell.angle_beta   90.00
_cell.angle_gamma   90.00
#
_symmetry.space_group_name_H-M   'P 1'
#
loop_
_entity.id
_entity.type
_entity.pdbx_description
1 polymer ?
#
loop_
_entity_poly.entity_id
_entity_poly.type
_entity_poly.pdbx_seq_one_letter_code
_entity_poly.pdbx_strand_id
1 'polypeptide(L)'
;MKNRAVFVFFVIFAACTTIFFIIYGSASSKNSAPPQPKIVTPFAGAARSESAEENPLAASDGGLTSFIPLNSDETLVSILTLDLDNDMRDDQINLVQKLTNPYLYLLVGLYNPGTGAYERTAELETPITQVHSFSYAGIDVLGDHRPVLVYQGVTDDGISVLQIYRIRKGRNRSAVLENIGDFRSDGSIFVQQQPRDQAYELSQVNAEPFPIIVYGSDPESAGDGHEQFQIKYEWKAKQNKFVQTERIRLSDSRIAANELAKIRDGTVKTFANYLKGVWYKTSDDGNGIRYLFFDPESSEIILQHNDTEEVYTWFESYLSSSGIYLSTENLSISSLHRRYYITLVAADEIRLRIQEDLGMTINEINLWDGNYKKADAKASFGTRAARSQDFIKDLTSGDDWYSADGTKFSFSEDTYTASGDSSSESGKFSILEIDGAPVIMFRPLGERSFLKSAYRLSYKEVVPQVAPSRRAGVPTAVTDRNTIIMHAISLSLKNPVPLKTAPLTLSRNAAQTARK
;
A
#
# COMPACT_ATOMS: atom_id res chain seq x y z
N MET A 1 53.04 42.70 -39.48
CA MET A 1 52.48 41.34 -39.62
C MET A 1 51.47 40.98 -38.51
N LYS A 2 51.61 41.44 -37.26
CA LYS A 2 50.65 41.18 -36.16
C LYS A 2 49.18 41.59 -36.44
N ASN A 3 48.94 42.76 -37.03
CA ASN A 3 47.56 43.26 -37.21
C ASN A 3 46.76 42.49 -38.29
N ARG A 4 47.43 41.83 -39.24
CA ARG A 4 46.76 41.00 -40.26
C ARG A 4 46.31 39.66 -39.68
N ALA A 5 47.08 39.08 -38.75
CA ALA A 5 46.70 37.83 -38.08
C ALA A 5 45.49 38.02 -37.15
N VAL A 6 45.41 39.15 -36.44
CA VAL A 6 44.26 39.49 -35.58
C VAL A 6 43.00 39.69 -36.42
N PHE A 7 43.13 40.38 -37.57
CA PHE A 7 41.99 40.59 -38.47
C PHE A 7 41.46 39.27 -39.06
N VAL A 8 42.34 38.36 -39.48
CA VAL A 8 41.95 37.03 -39.99
C VAL A 8 41.27 36.19 -38.90
N PHE A 9 41.77 36.23 -37.67
CA PHE A 9 41.15 35.51 -36.55
C PHE A 9 39.75 36.06 -36.24
N PHE A 10 39.56 37.38 -36.30
CA PHE A 10 38.27 38.01 -36.08
C PHE A 10 37.24 37.66 -37.16
N VAL A 11 37.68 37.55 -38.42
CA VAL A 11 36.82 37.13 -39.55
C VAL A 11 36.41 35.66 -39.40
N ILE A 12 37.32 34.78 -38.98
CA ILE A 12 37.01 33.36 -38.75
C ILE A 12 36.05 33.21 -37.57
N PHE A 13 36.26 33.94 -36.48
CA PHE A 13 35.38 33.92 -35.31
C PHE A 13 33.98 34.46 -35.65
N ALA A 14 33.89 35.54 -36.44
CA ALA A 14 32.62 36.08 -36.92
C ALA A 14 31.87 35.07 -37.82
N ALA A 15 32.59 34.33 -38.68
CA ALA A 15 32.00 33.28 -39.51
C ALA A 15 31.51 32.08 -38.68
N CYS A 16 32.26 31.64 -37.68
CA CYS A 16 31.86 30.54 -36.80
C CYS A 16 30.62 30.90 -35.96
N THR A 17 30.56 32.13 -35.44
CA THR A 17 29.40 32.60 -34.66
C THR A 17 28.14 32.78 -35.51
N THR A 18 28.26 33.22 -36.77
CA THR A 18 27.11 33.28 -37.69
C THR A 18 26.60 31.89 -38.07
N ILE A 19 27.48 30.93 -38.32
CA ILE A 19 27.08 29.53 -38.58
C ILE A 19 26.39 28.92 -37.36
N PHE A 20 26.89 29.17 -36.15
CA PHE A 20 26.28 28.71 -34.90
C PHE A 20 24.86 29.26 -34.72
N PHE A 21 24.63 30.55 -34.99
CA PHE A 21 23.30 31.16 -34.90
C PHE A 21 22.32 30.70 -35.99
N ILE A 22 22.80 30.36 -37.19
CA ILE A 22 21.93 29.79 -38.24
C ILE A 22 21.46 28.38 -37.86
N ILE A 23 22.36 27.54 -37.33
CA ILE A 23 22.02 26.18 -36.90
C ILE A 23 21.04 26.23 -35.73
N TYR A 24 21.30 27.04 -34.69
CA TYR A 24 20.39 27.17 -33.56
C TYR A 24 19.08 27.90 -33.90
N GLY A 25 19.11 28.88 -34.81
CA GLY A 25 17.93 29.60 -35.28
C GLY A 25 16.95 28.71 -36.05
N SER A 26 17.46 27.74 -36.82
CA SER A 26 16.63 26.76 -37.55
C SER A 26 16.03 25.66 -36.67
N ALA A 27 16.56 25.44 -35.47
CA ALA A 27 16.06 24.45 -34.51
C ALA A 27 14.93 25.00 -33.61
N SER A 28 14.70 26.32 -33.60
CA SER A 28 13.76 26.99 -32.69
C SER A 28 12.44 27.43 -33.36
N SER A 29 12.17 27.00 -34.59
CA SER A 29 10.86 27.18 -35.24
C SER A 29 10.12 25.87 -35.40
N LYS A 30 9.72 25.25 -34.28
CA LYS A 30 8.52 24.41 -34.23
C LYS A 30 7.59 25.00 -33.19
N ASN A 31 6.51 25.61 -33.68
CA ASN A 31 5.48 26.29 -32.92
C ASN A 31 4.98 25.45 -31.73
N SER A 32 5.25 25.89 -30.51
CA SER A 32 4.51 25.47 -29.32
C SER A 32 3.23 26.32 -29.25
N ALA A 33 2.13 25.80 -29.81
CA ALA A 33 0.82 26.34 -29.50
C ALA A 33 0.46 25.98 -28.05
N PRO A 34 -0.19 26.86 -27.28
CA PRO A 34 -0.66 26.53 -25.94
C PRO A 34 -1.72 25.40 -26.01
N PRO A 35 -1.78 24.47 -25.04
CA PRO A 35 -2.73 23.37 -25.06
C PRO A 35 -4.16 23.93 -24.98
N GLN A 36 -4.91 23.76 -26.07
CA GLN A 36 -6.34 24.03 -26.09
C GLN A 36 -7.07 22.88 -25.37
N PRO A 37 -8.04 23.17 -24.49
CA PRO A 37 -8.88 22.13 -23.90
C PRO A 37 -9.71 21.47 -25.01
N LYS A 38 -9.53 20.16 -25.19
CA LYS A 38 -10.25 19.36 -26.18
C LYS A 38 -11.63 19.05 -25.63
N ILE A 39 -12.64 19.80 -26.10
CA ILE A 39 -14.04 19.47 -25.84
C ILE A 39 -14.37 18.18 -26.61
N VAL A 40 -14.68 17.11 -25.88
CA VAL A 40 -15.15 15.84 -26.46
C VAL A 40 -16.65 15.98 -26.73
N THR A 41 -17.02 16.24 -27.97
CA THR A 41 -18.38 15.94 -28.45
C THR A 41 -18.43 14.48 -28.89
N PRO A 42 -19.29 13.63 -28.32
CA PRO A 42 -19.43 12.27 -28.78
C PRO A 42 -20.14 12.26 -30.14
N PHE A 43 -19.50 11.68 -31.15
CA PHE A 43 -20.17 11.30 -32.39
C PHE A 43 -19.89 9.82 -32.65
N ALA A 44 -20.96 9.06 -32.80
CA ALA A 44 -20.95 7.63 -33.03
C ALA A 44 -20.43 7.28 -34.43
N GLY A 45 -19.62 6.22 -34.52
CA GLY A 45 -19.46 5.45 -35.76
C GLY A 45 -18.04 5.29 -36.29
N ALA A 46 -17.50 4.09 -36.05
CA ALA A 46 -16.63 3.28 -36.91
C ALA A 46 -15.19 3.73 -37.24
N ALA A 47 -14.27 3.02 -36.56
CA ALA A 47 -13.07 2.35 -37.09
C ALA A 47 -11.93 3.17 -37.73
N ARG A 48 -10.88 3.46 -36.96
CA ARG A 48 -9.52 2.91 -37.16
C ARG A 48 -8.53 3.31 -36.05
N SER A 49 -7.72 2.32 -35.68
CA SER A 49 -6.32 2.40 -35.23
C SER A 49 -6.00 3.27 -34.02
N GLU A 50 -5.95 2.62 -32.85
CA GLU A 50 -5.25 3.13 -31.68
C GLU A 50 -3.81 2.59 -31.66
N SER A 51 -2.85 3.50 -31.65
CA SER A 51 -1.51 3.30 -31.11
C SER A 51 -1.62 3.28 -29.59
N ALA A 52 -1.50 2.11 -28.99
CA ALA A 52 -1.46 1.93 -27.54
C ALA A 52 -0.04 2.24 -27.03
N GLU A 53 0.07 3.19 -26.12
CA GLU A 53 1.17 3.23 -25.16
C GLU A 53 0.90 2.12 -24.14
N GLU A 54 1.78 1.12 -24.08
CA GLU A 54 1.67 -0.02 -23.16
C GLU A 54 2.05 0.39 -21.74
N ASN A 55 1.09 0.23 -20.83
CA ASN A 55 1.30 0.26 -19.39
C ASN A 55 1.23 -1.21 -18.89
N PRO A 56 2.29 -1.77 -18.29
CA PRO A 56 2.27 -3.14 -17.80
C PRO A 56 1.67 -3.16 -16.40
N LEU A 57 0.40 -3.59 -16.31
CA LEU A 57 -0.28 -4.30 -15.20
C LEU A 57 -1.76 -3.88 -15.12
N ALA A 58 -2.63 -4.90 -15.08
CA ALA A 58 -4.09 -4.94 -15.34
C ALA A 58 -4.54 -4.78 -16.80
N ALA A 59 -4.51 -5.89 -17.54
CA ALA A 59 -5.39 -6.07 -18.69
C ALA A 59 -6.69 -6.75 -18.22
N SER A 60 -7.77 -5.98 -18.11
CA SER A 60 -9.12 -6.52 -18.01
C SER A 60 -9.56 -7.12 -19.36
N ASP A 61 -9.89 -8.41 -19.35
CA ASP A 61 -10.74 -9.15 -20.31
C ASP A 61 -10.56 -8.92 -21.82
N GLY A 62 -9.31 -8.77 -22.27
CA GLY A 62 -8.88 -9.09 -23.63
C GLY A 62 -8.07 -10.39 -23.57
N GLY A 63 -8.55 -11.48 -24.19
CA GLY A 63 -7.97 -12.81 -24.03
C GLY A 63 -6.45 -12.84 -24.15
N LEU A 64 -5.77 -13.13 -23.03
CA LEU A 64 -4.32 -13.34 -22.97
C LEU A 64 -3.91 -14.35 -24.05
N THR A 65 -3.09 -13.91 -25.01
CA THR A 65 -2.62 -14.76 -26.10
C THR A 65 -1.14 -15.04 -25.92
N SER A 66 -0.83 -16.27 -25.55
CA SER A 66 0.55 -16.77 -25.47
C SER A 66 1.13 -16.96 -26.87
N PHE A 67 2.29 -16.38 -27.14
CA PHE A 67 3.10 -16.66 -28.33
C PHE A 67 4.08 -17.81 -28.11
N ILE A 68 4.40 -18.12 -26.85
CA ILE A 68 5.09 -19.35 -26.49
C ILE A 68 4.10 -20.52 -26.65
N PRO A 69 4.48 -21.61 -27.34
CA PRO A 69 3.65 -22.81 -27.39
C PRO A 69 3.42 -23.38 -25.98
N LEU A 70 2.14 -23.47 -25.58
CA LEU A 70 1.71 -24.09 -24.33
C LEU A 70 1.42 -25.58 -24.54
N ASN A 71 1.78 -26.40 -23.57
CA ASN A 71 1.39 -27.81 -23.55
C ASN A 71 -0.09 -27.95 -23.17
N SER A 72 -0.70 -29.10 -23.49
CA SER A 72 -2.12 -29.36 -23.21
C SER A 72 -2.50 -29.36 -21.72
N ASP A 73 -1.51 -29.51 -20.85
CA ASP A 73 -1.66 -29.51 -19.39
C ASP A 73 -1.31 -28.17 -18.73
N GLU A 74 -0.95 -27.15 -19.52
CA GLU A 74 -0.56 -25.82 -19.07
C GLU A 74 -1.70 -24.81 -19.26
N THR A 75 -2.09 -24.13 -18.20
CA THR A 75 -3.05 -23.03 -18.21
C THR A 75 -2.32 -21.71 -18.05
N LEU A 76 -2.53 -20.79 -18.98
CA LEU A 76 -1.94 -19.45 -18.95
C LEU A 76 -2.59 -18.60 -17.86
N VAL A 77 -1.76 -18.00 -17.00
CA VAL A 77 -2.19 -17.10 -15.92
C VAL A 77 -1.90 -15.65 -16.28
N SER A 78 -0.67 -15.35 -16.72
CA SER A 78 -0.28 -14.01 -17.14
C SER A 78 0.91 -14.02 -18.10
N ILE A 79 1.15 -12.89 -18.75
CA ILE A 79 2.21 -12.67 -19.72
C ILE A 79 2.99 -11.43 -19.32
N LEU A 80 4.32 -11.51 -19.42
CA LEU A 80 5.24 -10.39 -19.37
C LEU A 80 6.03 -10.34 -20.68
N THR A 81 6.09 -9.16 -21.28
CA THR A 81 6.87 -8.90 -22.49
C THR A 81 8.06 -8.03 -22.12
N LEU A 82 9.27 -8.43 -22.51
CA LEU A 82 10.49 -7.62 -22.32
C LEU A 82 11.61 -8.08 -23.25
N ASP A 83 12.58 -7.21 -23.55
CA ASP A 83 13.81 -7.59 -24.25
C ASP A 83 14.79 -8.21 -23.24
N LEU A 84 14.71 -9.53 -23.05
CA LEU A 84 15.49 -10.23 -22.01
C LEU A 84 16.92 -10.49 -22.48
N ASP A 85 17.13 -10.74 -23.77
CA ASP A 85 18.43 -11.07 -24.35
C ASP A 85 19.19 -9.89 -24.99
N ASN A 86 18.59 -8.69 -24.92
CA ASN A 86 19.08 -7.40 -25.36
C ASN A 86 19.33 -7.37 -26.88
N ASP A 87 18.41 -7.91 -27.68
CA ASP A 87 18.44 -7.90 -29.14
C ASP A 87 17.50 -6.86 -29.78
N MET A 88 16.89 -5.99 -28.97
CA MET A 88 15.90 -4.98 -29.32
C MET A 88 14.58 -5.56 -29.83
N ARG A 89 14.29 -6.83 -29.50
CA ARG A 89 13.02 -7.46 -29.79
C ARG A 89 12.38 -7.90 -28.49
N ASP A 90 11.06 -7.97 -28.54
CA ASP A 90 10.26 -8.37 -27.41
C ASP A 90 10.32 -9.90 -27.25
N ASP A 91 10.84 -10.34 -26.11
CA ASP A 91 10.72 -11.70 -25.63
C ASP A 91 9.47 -11.83 -24.75
N GLN A 92 9.02 -13.06 -24.53
CA GLN A 92 7.84 -13.35 -23.74
C GLN A 92 8.18 -14.23 -22.54
N ILE A 93 7.57 -13.94 -21.39
CA ILE A 93 7.62 -14.76 -20.19
C ILE A 93 6.19 -15.02 -19.75
N ASN A 94 5.80 -16.30 -19.68
CA ASN A 94 4.44 -16.69 -19.32
C ASN A 94 4.41 -17.36 -17.96
N LEU A 95 3.54 -16.86 -17.08
CA LEU A 95 3.16 -17.56 -15.88
C LEU A 95 2.10 -18.60 -16.23
N VAL A 96 2.35 -19.86 -15.89
CA VAL A 96 1.42 -20.96 -16.15
C VAL A 96 1.22 -21.83 -14.91
N GLN A 97 0.03 -22.43 -14.82
CA GLN A 97 -0.30 -23.50 -13.89
C GLN A 97 -0.39 -24.82 -14.64
N LYS A 98 0.16 -25.90 -14.06
CA LYS A 98 0.08 -27.24 -14.64
C LYS A 98 -1.00 -28.06 -13.94
N LEU A 99 -1.75 -28.87 -14.67
CA LEU A 99 -2.79 -29.74 -14.09
C LEU A 99 -2.25 -30.75 -13.06
N THR A 100 -0.97 -31.13 -13.19
CA THR A 100 -0.35 -32.20 -12.41
C THR A 100 0.50 -31.70 -11.24
N ASN A 101 0.78 -30.40 -11.17
CA ASN A 101 1.65 -29.80 -10.14
C ASN A 101 1.01 -28.50 -9.61
N PRO A 102 0.82 -28.36 -8.29
CA PRO A 102 0.24 -27.15 -7.69
C PRO A 102 1.15 -25.92 -7.82
N TYR A 103 2.44 -26.09 -8.11
CA TYR A 103 3.38 -24.98 -8.23
C TYR A 103 3.18 -24.18 -9.52
N LEU A 104 3.47 -22.90 -9.45
CA LEU A 104 3.52 -21.99 -10.58
C LEU A 104 4.81 -22.19 -11.38
N TYR A 105 4.71 -22.02 -12.70
CA TYR A 105 5.84 -22.14 -13.63
C TYR A 105 6.00 -20.86 -14.44
N LEU A 106 7.25 -20.44 -14.65
CA LEU A 106 7.59 -19.40 -15.62
C LEU A 106 8.18 -20.04 -16.87
N LEU A 107 7.52 -19.82 -18.01
CA LEU A 107 8.00 -20.22 -19.32
C LEU A 107 8.70 -19.02 -19.96
N VAL A 108 9.98 -19.15 -20.25
CA VAL A 108 10.77 -18.10 -20.92
C VAL A 108 10.88 -18.44 -22.39
N GLY A 109 10.35 -17.57 -23.24
CA GLY A 109 10.36 -17.71 -24.69
C GLY A 109 11.08 -16.55 -25.34
N LEU A 110 12.16 -16.84 -26.06
CA LEU A 110 12.88 -15.82 -26.82
C LEU A 110 12.37 -15.76 -28.25
N TYR A 111 12.27 -14.57 -28.80
CA TYR A 111 11.86 -14.41 -30.18
C TYR A 111 13.01 -14.72 -31.14
N ASN A 112 12.84 -15.69 -32.04
CA ASN A 112 13.87 -16.02 -33.02
C ASN A 112 13.58 -15.35 -34.37
N PRO A 113 14.40 -14.36 -34.81
CA PRO A 113 14.25 -13.71 -36.12
C PRO A 113 14.27 -14.65 -37.32
N GLY A 114 15.04 -15.74 -37.22
CA GLY A 114 15.27 -16.66 -38.33
C GLY A 114 14.07 -17.55 -38.61
N THR A 115 13.31 -17.90 -37.58
CA THR A 115 12.09 -18.73 -37.68
C THR A 115 10.82 -17.89 -37.64
N GLY A 116 10.89 -16.65 -37.14
CA GLY A 116 9.73 -15.78 -36.96
C GLY A 116 8.80 -16.24 -35.82
N ALA A 117 9.30 -17.05 -34.89
CA ALA A 117 8.53 -17.66 -33.81
C ALA A 117 9.23 -17.51 -32.45
N TYR A 118 8.45 -17.64 -31.37
CA TYR A 118 8.98 -17.71 -30.01
C TYR A 118 9.43 -19.13 -29.70
N GLU A 119 10.67 -19.25 -29.24
CA GLU A 119 11.28 -20.53 -28.84
C GLU A 119 11.32 -20.63 -27.32
N ARG A 120 10.64 -21.65 -26.77
CA ARG A 120 10.66 -21.97 -25.34
C ARG A 120 12.10 -22.33 -24.94
N THR A 121 12.77 -21.38 -24.30
CA THR A 121 14.21 -21.42 -24.00
C THR A 121 14.47 -21.97 -22.60
N ALA A 122 13.60 -21.66 -21.65
CA ALA A 122 13.68 -22.19 -20.29
C ALA A 122 12.29 -22.37 -19.68
N GLU A 123 12.23 -23.28 -18.71
CA GLU A 123 11.11 -23.48 -17.81
C GLU A 123 11.65 -23.38 -16.38
N LEU A 124 11.00 -22.55 -15.56
CA LEU A 124 11.34 -22.39 -14.15
C LEU A 124 10.16 -22.85 -13.31
N GLU A 125 10.38 -23.92 -12.55
CA GLU A 125 9.49 -24.29 -11.46
C GLU A 125 9.73 -23.35 -10.28
N THR A 126 8.64 -22.81 -9.73
CA THR A 126 8.68 -21.96 -8.54
C THR A 126 8.21 -22.76 -7.32
N PRO A 127 8.58 -22.40 -6.09
CA PRO A 127 8.05 -23.05 -4.89
C PRO A 127 6.65 -22.51 -4.49
N ILE A 128 6.05 -21.63 -5.29
CA ILE A 128 4.84 -20.87 -4.94
C ILE A 128 3.65 -21.50 -5.65
N THR A 129 2.53 -21.65 -4.95
CA THR A 129 1.31 -22.30 -5.46
C THR A 129 0.21 -21.29 -5.77
N GLN A 130 0.13 -20.19 -5.02
CA GLN A 130 -0.92 -19.17 -5.15
C GLN A 130 -0.52 -18.02 -6.08
N VAL A 131 -1.39 -17.72 -7.04
CA VAL A 131 -1.19 -16.61 -7.99
C VAL A 131 -1.14 -15.26 -7.28
N HIS A 132 -2.02 -15.03 -6.30
CA HIS A 132 -2.09 -13.75 -5.58
C HIS A 132 -0.88 -13.49 -4.68
N SER A 133 -0.09 -14.49 -4.31
CA SER A 133 1.17 -14.27 -3.58
C SER A 133 2.36 -14.06 -4.53
N PHE A 134 2.21 -14.37 -5.82
CA PHE A 134 3.27 -14.37 -6.81
C PHE A 134 3.34 -13.06 -7.61
N SER A 135 4.55 -12.56 -7.85
CA SER A 135 4.79 -11.46 -8.77
C SER A 135 6.13 -11.65 -9.46
N TYR A 136 6.21 -11.19 -10.70
CA TYR A 136 7.43 -11.25 -11.51
C TYR A 136 7.48 -10.04 -12.45
N ALA A 137 8.70 -9.59 -12.73
CA ALA A 137 8.96 -8.43 -13.58
C ALA A 137 10.34 -8.51 -14.22
N GLY A 138 10.52 -7.75 -15.30
CA GLY A 138 11.83 -7.45 -15.89
C GLY A 138 12.36 -6.16 -15.26
N ILE A 139 13.42 -6.25 -14.46
CA ILE A 139 14.00 -5.10 -13.76
C ILE A 139 15.48 -5.02 -14.09
N ASP A 140 16.01 -3.84 -14.44
CA ASP A 140 17.47 -3.65 -14.45
C ASP A 140 18.00 -3.44 -13.02
N VAL A 141 18.13 -4.56 -12.32
CA VAL A 141 18.68 -4.60 -10.95
C VAL A 141 20.18 -4.29 -10.95
N LEU A 142 20.89 -4.51 -12.07
CA LEU A 142 22.34 -4.36 -12.14
C LEU A 142 22.79 -2.95 -12.57
N GLY A 143 21.87 -2.14 -13.10
CA GLY A 143 22.14 -0.80 -13.64
C GLY A 143 22.96 -0.84 -14.93
N ASP A 144 22.90 -1.94 -15.69
CA ASP A 144 23.67 -2.13 -16.93
C ASP A 144 22.83 -2.07 -18.22
N HIS A 145 21.65 -1.45 -18.12
CA HIS A 145 20.62 -1.28 -19.16
C HIS A 145 20.00 -2.58 -19.65
N ARG A 146 20.15 -3.67 -18.88
CA ARG A 146 19.62 -4.98 -19.26
C ARG A 146 18.67 -5.48 -18.19
N PRO A 147 17.38 -5.69 -18.53
CA PRO A 147 16.46 -6.24 -17.57
C PRO A 147 16.87 -7.68 -17.22
N VAL A 148 16.70 -8.01 -15.94
CA VAL A 148 16.77 -9.38 -15.44
C VAL A 148 15.39 -9.82 -15.01
N LEU A 149 15.08 -11.10 -15.14
CA LEU A 149 13.84 -11.66 -14.63
C LEU A 149 13.96 -11.75 -13.11
N VAL A 150 13.10 -11.02 -12.41
CA VAL A 150 12.93 -11.12 -10.97
C VAL A 150 11.56 -11.70 -10.70
N TYR A 151 11.48 -12.72 -9.84
CA TYR A 151 10.20 -13.13 -9.28
C TYR A 151 10.27 -13.16 -7.76
N GLN A 152 9.12 -12.96 -7.13
CA GLN A 152 8.93 -13.10 -5.71
C GLN A 152 7.56 -13.68 -5.37
N GLY A 153 7.46 -14.18 -4.15
CA GLY A 153 6.17 -14.44 -3.52
C GLY A 153 6.34 -15.20 -2.22
N VAL A 154 5.24 -15.74 -1.72
CA VAL A 154 5.20 -16.45 -0.44
C VAL A 154 4.68 -17.85 -0.66
N THR A 155 5.39 -18.83 -0.11
CA THR A 155 5.03 -20.24 -0.13
C THR A 155 3.94 -20.57 0.90
N ASP A 156 3.35 -21.76 0.83
CA ASP A 156 2.25 -22.14 1.71
C ASP A 156 2.65 -22.24 3.21
N ASP A 157 3.94 -22.39 3.50
CA ASP A 157 4.54 -22.34 4.83
C ASP A 157 4.94 -20.92 5.28
N GLY A 158 4.57 -19.89 4.53
CA GLY A 158 4.81 -18.49 4.89
C GLY A 158 6.24 -18.01 4.67
N ILE A 159 7.03 -18.73 3.86
CA ILE A 159 8.39 -18.33 3.50
C ILE A 159 8.34 -17.42 2.28
N SER A 160 8.82 -16.20 2.44
CA SER A 160 9.09 -15.29 1.34
C SER A 160 10.26 -15.81 0.51
N VAL A 161 10.07 -15.83 -0.80
CA VAL A 161 11.07 -16.23 -1.79
C VAL A 161 11.25 -15.09 -2.77
N LEU A 162 12.51 -14.76 -3.09
CA LEU A 162 12.85 -13.89 -4.20
C LEU A 162 13.98 -14.55 -5.00
N GLN A 163 13.81 -14.63 -6.32
CA GLN A 163 14.83 -15.13 -7.22
C GLN A 163 15.13 -14.12 -8.31
N ILE A 164 16.39 -14.06 -8.74
CA ILE A 164 16.86 -13.18 -9.80
C ILE A 164 17.58 -14.02 -10.84
N TYR A 165 17.12 -13.93 -12.08
CA TYR A 165 17.61 -14.69 -13.22
C TYR A 165 18.09 -13.76 -14.33
N ARG A 166 19.30 -14.00 -14.79
CA ARG A 166 19.91 -13.29 -15.91
C ARG A 166 20.10 -14.23 -17.08
N ILE A 167 19.78 -13.77 -18.27
CA ILE A 167 20.09 -14.54 -19.47
C ILE A 167 21.54 -14.34 -19.87
N ARG A 168 22.21 -15.43 -20.24
CA ARG A 168 23.57 -15.44 -20.74
C ARG A 168 23.62 -16.19 -22.06
N LYS A 169 24.25 -15.59 -23.07
CA LYS A 169 24.52 -16.27 -24.34
C LYS A 169 25.61 -17.31 -24.11
N GLY A 170 25.25 -18.58 -24.25
CA GLY A 170 26.16 -19.71 -24.17
C GLY A 170 27.17 -19.74 -25.32
N ARG A 171 28.15 -20.62 -25.25
CA ARG A 171 29.22 -20.75 -26.28
C ARG A 171 28.67 -21.05 -27.68
N ASN A 172 27.50 -21.68 -27.76
CA ASN A 172 26.83 -22.04 -29.02
C ASN A 172 25.74 -21.03 -29.42
N ARG A 173 25.73 -19.81 -28.86
CA ARG A 173 24.64 -18.82 -29.00
C ARG A 173 23.28 -19.27 -28.47
N SER A 174 23.19 -20.43 -27.83
CA SER A 174 22.02 -20.82 -27.04
C SER A 174 21.93 -19.92 -25.81
N ALA A 175 20.80 -19.25 -25.63
CA ALA A 175 20.53 -18.49 -24.43
C ALA A 175 20.33 -19.44 -23.24
N VAL A 176 20.96 -19.14 -22.11
CA VAL A 176 20.85 -19.92 -20.87
C VAL A 176 20.45 -18.97 -19.76
N LEU A 177 19.43 -19.37 -19.00
CA LEU A 177 19.01 -18.62 -17.83
C LEU A 177 19.88 -19.00 -16.63
N GLU A 178 20.55 -18.01 -16.04
CA GLU A 178 21.45 -18.19 -14.90
C GLU A 178 20.83 -17.54 -13.67
N ASN A 179 20.69 -18.31 -12.58
CA ASN A 179 20.28 -17.75 -11.30
C ASN A 179 21.44 -16.96 -10.68
N ILE A 180 21.22 -15.68 -10.46
CA ILE A 180 22.20 -14.74 -9.91
C ILE A 180 21.84 -14.25 -8.50
N GLY A 181 20.65 -14.62 -8.00
CA GLY A 181 20.20 -14.38 -6.63
C GLY A 181 19.11 -15.37 -6.24
N ASP A 182 19.25 -15.98 -5.06
CA ASP A 182 18.31 -16.91 -4.43
C ASP A 182 18.17 -16.51 -2.97
N PHE A 183 17.01 -15.99 -2.59
CA PHE A 183 16.75 -15.47 -1.27
C PHE A 183 15.50 -16.09 -0.69
N ARG A 184 15.57 -16.48 0.59
CA ARG A 184 14.48 -17.06 1.36
C ARG A 184 14.46 -16.47 2.75
N SER A 185 13.27 -16.19 3.26
CA SER A 185 13.10 -15.69 4.62
C SER A 185 11.69 -15.94 5.14
N ASP A 186 11.57 -16.12 6.46
CA ASP A 186 10.29 -16.09 7.18
C ASP A 186 9.80 -14.66 7.46
N GLY A 187 10.51 -13.65 6.97
CA GLY A 187 10.08 -12.25 6.95
C GLY A 187 9.82 -11.76 5.54
N SER A 188 10.39 -10.60 5.21
CA SER A 188 10.19 -9.90 3.93
C SER A 188 11.49 -9.77 3.16
N ILE A 189 11.41 -9.71 1.84
CA ILE A 189 12.56 -9.58 0.94
C ILE A 189 12.27 -8.46 -0.06
N PHE A 190 13.18 -7.50 -0.17
CA PHE A 190 13.02 -6.32 -1.02
C PHE A 190 14.18 -6.16 -1.98
N VAL A 191 13.87 -5.84 -3.24
CA VAL A 191 14.80 -5.15 -4.12
C VAL A 191 14.75 -3.66 -3.78
N GLN A 192 15.80 -3.11 -3.19
CA GLN A 192 15.83 -1.70 -2.81
C GLN A 192 16.12 -0.83 -4.03
N GLN A 193 15.07 -0.59 -4.83
CA GLN A 193 15.14 0.28 -5.99
C GLN A 193 15.44 1.72 -5.55
N GLN A 194 16.31 2.38 -6.29
CA GLN A 194 16.69 3.77 -6.07
C GLN A 194 16.45 4.54 -7.36
N PRO A 195 16.02 5.82 -7.28
CA PRO A 195 15.87 6.66 -8.46
C PRO A 195 17.18 6.66 -9.26
N ARG A 196 17.07 6.33 -10.54
CA ARG A 196 18.17 6.43 -11.50
C ARG A 196 18.35 7.89 -11.90
N ASP A 197 19.58 8.30 -12.21
CA ASP A 197 19.85 9.67 -12.63
C ASP A 197 19.54 9.89 -14.12
N GLN A 198 19.47 11.15 -14.54
CA GLN A 198 19.17 11.48 -15.93
C GLN A 198 20.24 10.96 -16.92
N ALA A 199 21.49 10.81 -16.48
CA ALA A 199 22.56 10.30 -17.32
C ALA A 199 22.36 8.80 -17.62
N TYR A 200 21.90 8.03 -16.63
CA TYR A 200 21.47 6.65 -16.82
C TYR A 200 20.25 6.55 -17.73
N GLU A 201 19.20 7.34 -17.51
CA GLU A 201 17.98 7.31 -18.35
C GLU A 201 18.26 7.62 -19.83
N LEU A 202 19.30 8.43 -20.10
CA LEU A 202 19.79 8.73 -21.45
C LEU A 202 20.81 7.70 -21.98
N SER A 203 20.97 6.56 -21.29
CA SER A 203 21.93 5.50 -21.56
C SER A 203 23.39 5.99 -21.71
N GLN A 204 23.76 7.05 -20.99
CA GLN A 204 25.11 7.62 -21.03
C GLN A 204 26.05 6.97 -20.02
N VAL A 205 25.49 6.46 -18.90
CA VAL A 205 26.24 5.81 -17.83
C VAL A 205 25.49 4.58 -17.31
N ASN A 206 26.25 3.64 -16.72
CA ASN A 206 25.67 2.59 -15.90
C ASN A 206 25.39 3.13 -14.49
N ALA A 207 24.38 2.60 -13.82
CA ALA A 207 24.03 2.95 -12.46
C ALA A 207 24.50 1.88 -11.46
N GLU A 208 24.44 2.19 -10.16
CA GLU A 208 24.80 1.22 -9.12
C GLU A 208 23.77 0.08 -9.03
N PRO A 209 24.19 -1.19 -8.86
CA PRO A 209 23.25 -2.28 -8.66
C PRO A 209 22.35 -2.05 -7.43
N PHE A 210 21.07 -2.37 -7.54
CA PHE A 210 20.15 -2.30 -6.41
C PHE A 210 20.49 -3.38 -5.38
N PRO A 211 20.65 -3.05 -4.09
CA PRO A 211 20.88 -4.04 -3.07
C PRO A 211 19.58 -4.80 -2.76
N ILE A 212 19.73 -6.06 -2.32
CA ILE A 212 18.62 -6.88 -1.85
C ILE A 212 18.63 -6.88 -0.33
N ILE A 213 17.50 -6.51 0.28
CA ILE A 213 17.36 -6.45 1.73
C ILE A 213 16.44 -7.58 2.19
N VAL A 214 16.94 -8.43 3.07
CA VAL A 214 16.21 -9.57 3.63
C VAL A 214 15.98 -9.35 5.11
N TYR A 215 14.73 -9.45 5.55
CA TYR A 215 14.35 -9.43 6.96
C TYR A 215 13.84 -10.79 7.37
N GLY A 216 14.17 -11.23 8.58
CA GLY A 216 13.69 -12.51 9.12
C GLY A 216 13.88 -12.59 10.63
N SER A 217 13.44 -13.71 11.21
CA SER A 217 13.63 -14.01 12.62
C SER A 217 14.96 -14.75 12.84
N ASP A 218 15.69 -14.43 13.90
CA ASP A 218 16.98 -15.07 14.19
C ASP A 218 16.77 -16.44 14.88
N PRO A 219 17.06 -17.57 14.23
CA PRO A 219 16.85 -18.90 14.81
C PRO A 219 17.85 -19.24 15.92
N GLU A 220 18.96 -18.48 16.05
CA GLU A 220 19.99 -18.69 17.09
C GLU A 220 19.70 -17.91 18.39
N SER A 221 18.57 -17.20 18.47
CA SER A 221 18.15 -16.50 19.69
C SER A 221 17.82 -17.51 20.80
N ALA A 222 18.73 -17.66 21.77
CA ALA A 222 18.68 -18.68 22.82
C ALA A 222 17.65 -18.40 23.94
N GLY A 223 16.65 -17.54 23.72
CA GLY A 223 15.60 -17.22 24.68
C GLY A 223 14.24 -17.04 24.02
N ASP A 224 13.18 -16.84 24.81
CA ASP A 224 11.81 -16.55 24.37
C ASP A 224 11.66 -15.22 23.58
N GLY A 225 12.77 -14.66 23.06
CA GLY A 225 12.86 -13.41 22.33
C GLY A 225 12.81 -13.62 20.83
N HIS A 226 11.77 -13.06 20.20
CA HIS A 226 11.62 -12.89 18.75
C HIS A 226 12.63 -11.85 18.22
N GLU A 227 13.93 -12.16 18.31
CA GLU A 227 14.96 -11.31 17.74
C GLU A 227 14.87 -11.34 16.21
N GLN A 228 14.92 -10.17 15.60
CA GLN A 228 14.87 -10.03 14.16
C GLN A 228 16.23 -9.65 13.59
N PHE A 229 16.45 -9.93 12.32
CA PHE A 229 17.62 -9.48 11.60
C PHE A 229 17.25 -8.75 10.31
N GLN A 230 18.21 -7.97 9.82
CA GLN A 230 18.25 -7.44 8.47
C GLN A 230 19.57 -7.87 7.83
N ILE A 231 19.53 -8.47 6.64
CA ILE A 231 20.69 -8.82 5.84
C ILE A 231 20.67 -8.00 4.55
N LYS A 232 21.81 -7.38 4.22
CA LYS A 232 22.02 -6.68 2.95
C LYS A 232 22.87 -7.55 2.02
N TYR A 233 22.36 -7.80 0.82
CA TYR A 233 23.08 -8.43 -0.27
C TYR A 233 23.40 -7.42 -1.35
N GLU A 234 24.65 -7.44 -1.82
CA GLU A 234 25.14 -6.57 -2.89
C GLU A 234 25.69 -7.38 -4.04
N TRP A 235 25.55 -6.84 -5.25
CA TRP A 235 26.10 -7.45 -6.46
C TRP A 235 27.64 -7.50 -6.41
N LYS A 236 28.21 -8.67 -6.71
CA LYS A 236 29.66 -8.82 -6.98
C LYS A 236 29.88 -9.29 -8.41
N ALA A 237 30.20 -8.34 -9.30
CA ALA A 237 30.44 -8.60 -10.71
C ALA A 237 31.44 -9.74 -10.99
N LYS A 238 32.49 -9.89 -10.19
CA LYS A 238 33.48 -10.97 -10.34
C LYS A 238 32.92 -12.36 -10.07
N GLN A 239 31.90 -12.45 -9.22
CA GLN A 239 31.25 -13.72 -8.84
C GLN A 239 29.96 -13.95 -9.62
N ASN A 240 29.50 -12.96 -10.39
CA ASN A 240 28.23 -12.95 -11.11
C ASN A 240 27.03 -13.27 -10.20
N LYS A 241 27.08 -12.86 -8.93
CA LYS A 241 26.05 -13.15 -7.92
C LYS A 241 25.91 -12.03 -6.91
N PHE A 242 24.72 -11.96 -6.31
CA PHE A 242 24.50 -11.21 -5.07
C PHE A 242 25.12 -11.96 -3.89
N VAL A 243 25.89 -11.24 -3.06
CA VAL A 243 26.52 -11.81 -1.88
C VAL A 243 26.15 -11.00 -0.65
N GLN A 244 26.05 -11.67 0.49
CA GLN A 244 25.84 -11.02 1.77
C GLN A 244 27.03 -10.10 2.08
N THR A 245 26.73 -8.86 2.45
CA THR A 245 27.74 -7.84 2.80
C THR A 245 27.56 -7.30 4.21
N GLU A 246 26.33 -7.30 4.72
CA GLU A 246 26.00 -6.78 6.04
C GLU A 246 24.88 -7.62 6.68
N ARG A 247 24.95 -7.79 8.00
CA ARG A 247 23.86 -8.35 8.83
C ARG A 247 23.73 -7.52 10.09
N ILE A 248 22.55 -6.95 10.31
CA ILE A 248 22.19 -6.13 11.47
C ILE A 248 21.17 -6.90 12.31
N ARG A 249 21.35 -6.92 13.64
CA ARG A 249 20.31 -7.39 14.56
C ARG A 249 19.38 -6.24 14.89
N LEU A 250 18.08 -6.48 14.77
CA LEU A 250 17.02 -5.56 15.15
C LEU A 250 16.52 -6.01 16.53
N SER A 251 17.14 -5.46 17.57
CA SER A 251 16.78 -5.75 18.97
C SER A 251 15.66 -4.82 19.41
N ASP A 252 14.41 -5.30 19.36
CA ASP A 252 13.27 -4.55 19.89
C ASP A 252 12.69 -5.19 21.15
N SER A 253 12.21 -4.33 22.04
CA SER A 253 12.10 -4.52 23.48
C SER A 253 11.18 -5.64 23.96
N ARG A 254 11.58 -6.21 25.12
CA ARG A 254 10.89 -7.20 25.97
C ARG A 254 9.37 -7.34 25.78
N ILE A 255 9.04 -8.56 25.35
CA ILE A 255 7.75 -9.22 25.28
C ILE A 255 6.98 -9.22 26.62
N ALA A 256 5.69 -8.88 26.57
CA ALA A 256 4.72 -9.32 27.57
C ALA A 256 4.23 -10.73 27.20
N ALA A 257 4.91 -11.76 27.74
CA ALA A 257 4.79 -13.16 27.36
C ALA A 257 3.38 -13.79 27.47
N ASN A 258 2.46 -13.15 28.21
CA ASN A 258 1.14 -13.71 28.50
C ASN A 258 0.09 -13.51 27.41
N GLU A 259 0.17 -12.44 26.59
CA GLU A 259 -0.78 -12.20 25.49
C GLU A 259 -0.33 -12.90 24.20
N LEU A 260 0.99 -12.97 23.95
CA LEU A 260 1.59 -13.76 22.88
C LEU A 260 1.20 -15.24 22.96
N ALA A 261 1.07 -15.80 24.17
CA ALA A 261 0.63 -17.17 24.39
C ALA A 261 -0.80 -17.46 23.88
N LYS A 262 -1.66 -16.44 23.73
CA LYS A 262 -3.04 -16.59 23.22
C LYS A 262 -3.12 -16.52 21.70
N ILE A 263 -2.21 -15.81 21.05
CA ILE A 263 -2.04 -15.80 19.57
C ILE A 263 -1.35 -17.10 19.10
N ARG A 264 -0.82 -17.88 20.04
CA ARG A 264 0.05 -19.04 19.85
C ARG A 264 -0.64 -20.35 19.48
N ASP A 265 -1.95 -20.36 19.25
CA ASP A 265 -2.56 -21.52 18.55
C ASP A 265 -2.00 -21.68 17.13
N GLY A 266 -1.32 -20.63 16.63
CA GLY A 266 -0.56 -20.65 15.38
C GLY A 266 -1.48 -20.73 14.17
N THR A 267 -2.70 -20.19 14.27
CA THR A 267 -3.64 -20.15 13.15
C THR A 267 -3.78 -18.74 12.59
N VAL A 268 -3.92 -18.67 11.27
CA VAL A 268 -4.19 -17.42 10.54
C VAL A 268 -5.38 -16.68 11.14
N LYS A 269 -6.46 -17.39 11.48
CA LYS A 269 -7.68 -16.82 12.04
C LYS A 269 -7.45 -16.11 13.37
N THR A 270 -6.68 -16.71 14.28
CA THR A 270 -6.41 -16.12 15.60
C THR A 270 -5.52 -14.88 15.46
N PHE A 271 -4.53 -14.90 14.57
CA PHE A 271 -3.70 -13.72 14.29
C PHE A 271 -4.50 -12.61 13.59
N ALA A 272 -5.35 -12.95 12.61
CA ALA A 272 -6.25 -12.00 11.96
C ALA A 272 -7.19 -11.33 12.98
N ASN A 273 -7.80 -12.11 13.87
CA ASN A 273 -8.62 -11.57 14.96
C ASN A 273 -7.83 -10.69 15.93
N TYR A 274 -6.56 -11.02 16.19
CA TYR A 274 -5.68 -10.15 16.97
C TYR A 274 -5.47 -8.79 16.29
N LEU A 275 -5.33 -8.75 14.97
CA LEU A 275 -5.20 -7.52 14.20
C LEU A 275 -6.49 -6.69 14.20
N LYS A 276 -7.68 -7.29 14.42
CA LYS A 276 -8.97 -6.57 14.40
C LYS A 276 -8.93 -5.24 15.15
N GLY A 277 -9.37 -4.18 14.48
CA GLY A 277 -9.52 -2.84 15.03
C GLY A 277 -8.54 -1.81 14.45
N VAL A 278 -8.49 -0.64 15.10
CA VAL A 278 -7.70 0.52 14.67
C VAL A 278 -6.27 0.43 15.22
N TRP A 279 -5.30 0.73 14.37
CA TRP A 279 -3.89 0.88 14.70
C TRP A 279 -3.39 2.23 14.23
N TYR A 280 -2.49 2.86 14.97
CA TYR A 280 -1.90 4.14 14.57
C TYR A 280 -0.38 4.04 14.50
N LYS A 281 0.21 4.67 13.49
CA LYS A 281 1.66 4.72 13.29
C LYS A 281 2.30 5.54 14.42
N THR A 282 3.38 5.01 15.01
CA THR A 282 4.09 5.64 16.14
C THR A 282 5.27 6.51 15.73
N SER A 283 5.82 6.32 14.53
CA SER A 283 6.88 7.18 13.99
C SER A 283 6.31 8.40 13.25
N ASP A 284 6.88 9.57 13.56
CA ASP A 284 6.45 10.89 13.09
C ASP A 284 7.27 11.34 11.87
N ASP A 285 7.26 10.53 10.81
CA ASP A 285 8.01 10.79 9.58
C ASP A 285 7.22 11.59 8.52
N GLY A 286 5.99 12.02 8.84
CA GLY A 286 5.16 12.81 7.92
C GLY A 286 4.09 13.67 8.60
N ASN A 287 3.53 14.63 7.84
CA ASN A 287 2.44 15.48 8.32
C ASN A 287 1.12 14.70 8.38
N GLY A 288 0.62 14.36 9.56
CA GLY A 288 -0.65 13.64 9.77
C GLY A 288 -0.47 12.19 10.24
N ILE A 289 -1.32 11.75 11.19
CA ILE A 289 -1.26 10.39 11.74
C ILE A 289 -1.80 9.42 10.70
N ARG A 290 -1.13 8.28 10.55
CA ARG A 290 -1.57 7.17 9.71
C ARG A 290 -2.29 6.16 10.56
N TYR A 291 -3.53 5.87 10.17
CA TYR A 291 -4.34 4.84 10.79
C TYR A 291 -4.51 3.66 9.85
N LEU A 292 -4.47 2.46 10.44
CA LEU A 292 -4.86 1.23 9.79
C LEU A 292 -6.07 0.66 10.51
N PHE A 293 -7.06 0.21 9.76
CA PHE A 293 -8.15 -0.59 10.31
C PHE A 293 -8.10 -1.97 9.67
N PHE A 294 -7.97 -3.00 10.50
CA PHE A 294 -8.09 -4.38 10.05
C PHE A 294 -9.49 -4.88 10.38
N ASP A 295 -10.17 -5.40 9.36
CA ASP A 295 -11.50 -5.97 9.46
C ASP A 295 -11.50 -7.43 8.98
N PRO A 296 -11.27 -8.39 9.90
CA PRO A 296 -11.19 -9.78 9.52
C PRO A 296 -12.47 -10.41 8.97
N GLU A 297 -13.61 -9.79 9.26
CA GLU A 297 -14.91 -10.32 8.86
C GLU A 297 -15.22 -9.96 7.40
N SER A 298 -14.92 -8.73 7.00
CA SER A 298 -15.08 -8.28 5.61
C SER A 298 -13.87 -8.57 4.74
N SER A 299 -12.79 -9.07 5.34
CA SER A 299 -11.54 -9.31 4.61
C SER A 299 -10.86 -8.03 4.11
N GLU A 300 -10.90 -6.96 4.92
CA GLU A 300 -10.44 -5.63 4.50
C GLU A 300 -9.33 -5.06 5.39
N ILE A 301 -8.46 -4.28 4.76
CA ILE A 301 -7.51 -3.37 5.41
C ILE A 301 -7.79 -1.97 4.88
N ILE A 302 -8.04 -1.02 5.78
CA ILE A 302 -8.24 0.38 5.43
C ILE A 302 -7.07 1.21 5.91
N LEU A 303 -6.49 1.96 4.98
CA LEU A 303 -5.42 2.90 5.20
C LEU A 303 -6.03 4.29 5.20
N GLN A 304 -5.89 5.02 6.31
CA GLN A 304 -6.37 6.39 6.42
C GLN A 304 -5.26 7.36 6.78
N HIS A 305 -5.13 8.41 5.97
CA HIS A 305 -4.21 9.51 6.20
C HIS A 305 -4.89 10.83 5.84
N ASN A 306 -5.03 11.73 6.82
CA ASN A 306 -5.78 12.98 6.68
C ASN A 306 -7.21 12.74 6.15
N ASP A 307 -7.52 13.24 4.95
CA ASP A 307 -8.83 13.08 4.29
C ASP A 307 -8.81 11.99 3.20
N THR A 308 -7.70 11.26 3.05
CA THR A 308 -7.55 10.17 2.08
C THR A 308 -7.77 8.82 2.75
N GLU A 309 -8.58 7.97 2.10
CA GLU A 309 -8.85 6.60 2.49
C GLU A 309 -8.51 5.68 1.32
N GLU A 310 -7.79 4.60 1.60
CA GLU A 310 -7.55 3.50 0.65
C GLU A 310 -8.05 2.20 1.27
N VAL A 311 -8.83 1.44 0.52
CA VAL A 311 -9.42 0.18 0.98
C VAL A 311 -8.82 -0.96 0.17
N TYR A 312 -8.30 -1.95 0.88
CA TYR A 312 -7.71 -3.16 0.32
C TYR A 312 -8.49 -4.38 0.77
N THR A 313 -8.86 -5.24 -0.18
CA THR A 313 -9.41 -6.56 0.09
C THR A 313 -8.24 -7.53 0.22
N TRP A 314 -8.18 -8.29 1.31
CA TRP A 314 -7.22 -9.38 1.47
C TRP A 314 -7.72 -10.64 0.75
N PHE A 315 -6.81 -11.44 0.22
CA PHE A 315 -7.15 -12.70 -0.48
C PHE A 315 -6.42 -13.87 0.15
N GLU A 316 -5.11 -13.70 0.36
CA GLU A 316 -4.25 -14.75 0.91
C GLU A 316 -3.62 -14.26 2.21
N SER A 317 -3.45 -15.20 3.14
CA SER A 317 -2.79 -14.92 4.40
C SER A 317 -1.99 -16.12 4.88
N TYR A 318 -0.73 -15.86 5.24
CA TYR A 318 0.20 -16.87 5.69
C TYR A 318 0.83 -16.43 7.00
N LEU A 319 0.92 -17.35 7.94
CA LEU A 319 1.68 -17.09 9.15
C LEU A 319 3.16 -17.23 8.89
N SER A 320 3.93 -16.36 9.54
CA SER A 320 5.37 -16.53 9.65
C SER A 320 5.78 -16.68 11.10
N SER A 321 7.07 -16.94 11.35
CA SER A 321 7.59 -17.22 12.69
C SER A 321 7.36 -16.09 13.71
N SER A 322 7.19 -14.85 13.24
CA SER A 322 6.99 -13.66 14.08
C SER A 322 5.79 -12.80 13.68
N GLY A 323 4.95 -13.27 12.76
CA GLY A 323 3.91 -12.41 12.19
C GLY A 323 2.95 -13.08 11.23
N ILE A 324 2.32 -12.23 10.41
CA ILE A 324 1.43 -12.63 9.32
C ILE A 324 1.78 -11.84 8.05
N TYR A 325 1.71 -12.54 6.93
CA TYR A 325 1.72 -11.99 5.59
C TYR A 325 0.27 -11.90 5.09
N LEU A 326 -0.10 -10.79 4.46
CA LEU A 326 -1.37 -10.62 3.76
C LEU A 326 -1.11 -10.19 2.32
N SER A 327 -1.73 -10.87 1.36
CA SER A 327 -1.82 -10.39 -0.02
C SER A 327 -3.16 -9.70 -0.25
N THR A 328 -3.12 -8.54 -0.88
CA THR A 328 -4.30 -7.68 -1.03
C THR A 328 -4.37 -7.02 -2.40
N GLU A 329 -5.59 -6.61 -2.77
CA GLU A 329 -5.89 -5.80 -3.95
C GLU A 329 -6.66 -4.55 -3.52
N ASN A 330 -6.37 -3.41 -4.14
CA ASN A 330 -7.12 -2.20 -3.88
C ASN A 330 -8.53 -2.31 -4.46
N LEU A 331 -9.54 -1.95 -3.66
CA LEU A 331 -10.95 -2.07 -4.06
C LEU A 331 -11.31 -1.14 -5.24
N SER A 332 -10.61 -0.02 -5.41
CA SER A 332 -10.85 0.95 -6.49
C SER A 332 -9.96 0.75 -7.71
N ILE A 333 -8.81 0.10 -7.55
CA ILE A 333 -7.79 -0.09 -8.60
C ILE A 333 -7.34 -1.54 -8.59
N SER A 334 -7.94 -2.37 -9.44
CA SER A 334 -7.67 -3.82 -9.44
C SER A 334 -6.23 -4.21 -9.81
N SER A 335 -5.48 -3.36 -10.52
CA SER A 335 -4.04 -3.54 -10.75
C SER A 335 -3.18 -3.33 -9.51
N LEU A 336 -3.69 -2.61 -8.51
CA LEU A 336 -2.89 -2.17 -7.37
C LEU A 336 -2.91 -3.24 -6.29
N HIS A 337 -1.99 -4.18 -6.42
CA HIS A 337 -1.76 -5.20 -5.40
C HIS A 337 -0.72 -4.71 -4.37
N ARG A 338 -0.97 -5.02 -3.10
CA ARG A 338 -0.04 -4.75 -2.00
C ARG A 338 0.10 -5.97 -1.11
N ARG A 339 1.34 -6.20 -0.68
CA ARG A 339 1.73 -7.24 0.26
C ARG A 339 2.01 -6.59 1.61
N TYR A 340 1.36 -7.06 2.66
CA TYR A 340 1.54 -6.55 4.02
C TYR A 340 2.29 -7.59 4.83
N TYR A 341 3.49 -7.24 5.29
CA TYR A 341 4.26 -8.01 6.25
C TYR A 341 4.08 -7.39 7.62
N ILE A 342 3.33 -8.08 8.48
CA ILE A 342 2.97 -7.60 9.81
C ILE A 342 3.66 -8.46 10.85
N THR A 343 4.68 -7.91 11.48
CA THR A 343 5.37 -8.55 12.60
C THR A 343 4.73 -8.14 13.91
N LEU A 344 4.53 -9.10 14.81
CA LEU A 344 4.20 -8.85 16.20
C LEU A 344 5.42 -8.38 17.00
N VAL A 345 5.35 -7.18 17.58
CA VAL A 345 6.43 -6.60 18.41
C VAL A 345 6.09 -6.72 19.90
N ALA A 346 4.86 -6.38 20.27
CA ALA A 346 4.32 -6.52 21.62
C ALA A 346 2.81 -6.82 21.56
N ALA A 347 2.15 -6.99 22.71
CA ALA A 347 0.73 -7.30 22.79
C ALA A 347 -0.19 -6.24 22.18
N ASP A 348 0.27 -4.99 22.08
CA ASP A 348 -0.43 -3.84 21.51
C ASP A 348 0.42 -3.15 20.43
N GLU A 349 1.51 -3.77 19.98
CA GLU A 349 2.44 -3.16 19.03
C GLU A 349 2.79 -4.14 17.91
N ILE A 350 2.68 -3.67 16.68
CA ILE A 350 3.08 -4.39 15.47
C ILE A 350 4.07 -3.54 14.67
N ARG A 351 4.85 -4.19 13.83
CA ARG A 351 5.64 -3.55 12.80
C ARG A 351 5.05 -3.93 11.44
N LEU A 352 4.70 -2.93 10.66
CA LEU A 352 4.22 -3.10 9.31
C LEU A 352 5.33 -2.76 8.32
N ARG A 353 5.47 -3.62 7.31
CA ARG A 353 6.16 -3.32 6.06
C ARG A 353 5.23 -3.64 4.91
N ILE A 354 5.01 -2.68 4.04
CA ILE A 354 4.22 -2.85 2.84
C ILE A 354 5.17 -3.00 1.65
N GLN A 355 4.91 -3.99 0.82
CA GLN A 355 5.61 -4.20 -0.43
C GLN A 355 4.62 -4.17 -1.60
N GLU A 356 4.96 -3.44 -2.63
CA GLU A 356 4.18 -3.37 -3.86
C GLU A 356 4.63 -4.45 -4.86
N ASP A 357 3.86 -4.66 -5.92
CA ASP A 357 4.21 -5.60 -6.98
C ASP A 357 5.45 -5.17 -7.77
N LEU A 358 6.25 -6.15 -8.19
CA LEU A 358 7.58 -5.95 -8.79
C LEU A 358 7.60 -5.18 -10.12
N GLY A 359 6.44 -4.89 -10.72
CA GLY A 359 6.31 -4.14 -11.97
C GLY A 359 5.90 -2.67 -11.81
N MET A 360 5.55 -2.22 -10.61
CA MET A 360 5.23 -0.81 -10.37
C MET A 360 6.43 -0.12 -9.73
N THR A 361 7.05 0.81 -10.46
CA THR A 361 8.04 1.72 -9.86
C THR A 361 7.29 2.89 -9.26
N ILE A 362 6.91 2.78 -7.99
CA ILE A 362 6.36 3.93 -7.26
C ILE A 362 7.55 4.66 -6.61
N ASN A 363 7.86 5.84 -7.15
CA ASN A 363 8.92 6.73 -6.63
C ASN A 363 8.55 7.39 -5.28
N GLU A 364 7.41 7.03 -4.70
CA GLU A 364 6.98 7.52 -3.40
C GLU A 364 7.58 6.63 -2.30
N ILE A 365 8.24 7.27 -1.34
CA ILE A 365 8.68 6.60 -0.12
C ILE A 365 7.45 5.96 0.51
N ASN A 366 7.49 4.66 0.79
CA ASN A 366 6.39 3.99 1.46
C ASN A 366 6.22 4.54 2.88
N LEU A 367 5.31 5.51 3.03
CA LEU A 367 5.10 6.20 4.31
C LEU A 367 4.28 5.36 5.30
N TRP A 368 3.82 4.17 4.91
CA TRP A 368 3.08 3.25 5.78
C TRP A 368 4.00 2.29 6.54
N ASP A 369 5.26 2.14 6.11
CA ASP A 369 6.22 1.30 6.83
C ASP A 369 6.56 1.87 8.21
N GLY A 370 6.55 1.03 9.23
CA GLY A 370 6.93 1.42 10.59
C GLY A 370 6.24 0.64 11.70
N ASN A 371 6.41 1.12 12.93
CA ASN A 371 5.77 0.54 14.12
C ASN A 371 4.39 1.18 14.34
N TYR A 372 3.41 0.35 14.66
CA TYR A 372 2.02 0.74 14.92
C TYR A 372 1.60 0.24 16.29
N LYS A 373 0.78 1.05 16.98
CA LYS A 373 0.15 0.65 18.23
C LYS A 373 -1.35 0.48 18.07
N LYS A 374 -1.89 -0.52 18.74
CA LYS A 374 -3.32 -0.80 18.77
C LYS A 374 -4.00 0.33 19.54
N ALA A 375 -5.01 0.93 18.93
CA ALA A 375 -5.90 1.85 19.61
C ALA A 375 -6.83 1.02 20.51
N ASP A 376 -6.33 0.61 21.66
CA ASP A 376 -7.11 -0.16 22.62
C ASP A 376 -8.18 0.77 23.25
N ALA A 377 -9.46 0.41 23.09
CA ALA A 377 -10.57 1.07 23.79
C ALA A 377 -10.45 0.95 25.33
N LYS A 378 -9.53 0.13 25.85
CA LYS A 378 -9.30 -0.08 27.28
C LYS A 378 -7.93 0.38 27.79
N ALA A 379 -6.99 0.77 26.94
CA ALA A 379 -5.66 1.19 27.38
C ALA A 379 -5.16 2.40 26.58
N SER A 380 -5.61 3.58 26.97
CA SER A 380 -4.96 4.85 26.60
C SER A 380 -4.89 5.77 27.82
N PHE A 381 -3.74 5.73 28.49
CA PHE A 381 -3.13 6.79 29.28
C PHE A 381 -4.01 7.58 30.29
N GLY A 382 -3.91 7.19 31.57
CA GLY A 382 -4.07 8.03 32.77
C GLY A 382 -5.39 8.80 32.95
N THR A 383 -6.30 8.34 33.82
CA THR A 383 -7.48 9.07 34.36
C THR A 383 -8.46 9.74 33.35
N ARG A 384 -8.16 9.78 32.04
CA ARG A 384 -8.99 10.37 30.98
C ARG A 384 -9.65 9.33 30.05
N ALA A 385 -9.07 8.12 29.92
CA ALA A 385 -9.64 6.94 29.24
C ALA A 385 -11.10 6.60 29.60
N ALA A 386 -11.54 6.98 30.81
CA ALA A 386 -12.90 6.72 31.28
C ALA A 386 -13.99 7.39 30.40
N ARG A 387 -13.67 8.51 29.74
CA ARG A 387 -14.67 9.27 28.96
C ARG A 387 -15.07 8.56 27.68
N SER A 388 -14.13 8.02 26.91
CA SER A 388 -14.43 7.32 25.65
C SER A 388 -15.23 6.02 25.90
N GLN A 389 -14.94 5.34 27.00
CA GLN A 389 -15.63 4.11 27.39
C GLN A 389 -17.07 4.36 27.88
N ASP A 390 -17.32 5.51 28.53
CA ASP A 390 -18.67 5.98 28.85
C ASP A 390 -19.51 6.19 27.57
N PHE A 391 -18.94 6.81 26.53
CA PHE A 391 -19.63 7.01 25.25
C PHE A 391 -19.93 5.69 24.53
N ILE A 392 -18.99 4.75 24.49
CA ILE A 392 -19.24 3.42 23.90
C ILE A 392 -20.40 2.75 24.63
N LYS A 393 -20.34 2.69 25.96
CA LYS A 393 -21.37 2.06 26.79
C LYS A 393 -22.74 2.69 26.59
N ASP A 394 -22.80 4.02 26.54
CA ASP A 394 -24.06 4.74 26.36
C ASP A 394 -24.57 4.61 24.92
N LEU A 395 -23.73 4.64 23.89
CA LEU A 395 -24.17 4.47 22.51
C LEU A 395 -24.68 3.04 22.25
N THR A 396 -24.00 2.02 22.75
CA THR A 396 -24.34 0.61 22.51
C THR A 396 -25.26 -0.01 23.57
N SER A 397 -25.91 0.78 24.43
CA SER A 397 -26.78 0.24 25.49
C SER A 397 -28.10 -0.37 24.97
N GLY A 398 -28.32 -0.38 23.65
CA GLY A 398 -29.51 -0.90 22.99
C GLY A 398 -30.66 0.10 22.85
N ASP A 399 -30.48 1.34 23.30
CA ASP A 399 -31.46 2.40 23.13
C ASP A 399 -31.26 3.13 21.79
N ASP A 400 -32.37 3.51 21.16
CA ASP A 400 -32.34 4.34 19.97
C ASP A 400 -32.03 5.81 20.32
N TRP A 401 -31.24 6.44 19.47
CA TRP A 401 -30.88 7.85 19.54
C TRP A 401 -31.57 8.62 18.42
N TYR A 402 -32.00 9.84 18.70
CA TYR A 402 -32.69 10.67 17.73
C TYR A 402 -32.00 12.01 17.56
N SER A 403 -31.77 12.40 16.30
CA SER A 403 -31.32 13.75 15.97
C SER A 403 -32.48 14.76 15.91
N ALA A 404 -32.12 16.04 15.84
CA ALA A 404 -33.09 17.13 15.81
C ALA A 404 -34.04 17.10 14.59
N ASP A 405 -33.62 16.48 13.49
CA ASP A 405 -34.42 16.28 12.28
C ASP A 405 -35.28 15.00 12.32
N GLY A 406 -35.23 14.24 13.42
CA GLY A 406 -36.01 13.00 13.58
C GLY A 406 -35.30 11.75 13.09
N THR A 407 -34.09 11.84 12.53
CA THR A 407 -33.32 10.66 12.13
C THR A 407 -33.02 9.78 13.35
N LYS A 408 -33.40 8.51 13.26
CA LYS A 408 -33.15 7.49 14.28
C LYS A 408 -31.79 6.84 14.04
N PHE A 409 -30.99 6.75 15.09
CA PHE A 409 -29.68 6.11 15.14
C PHE A 409 -29.71 4.93 16.12
N SER A 410 -29.24 3.77 15.69
CA SER A 410 -29.06 2.60 16.55
C SER A 410 -27.62 2.10 16.43
N PHE A 411 -26.99 1.78 17.55
CA PHE A 411 -25.59 1.32 17.61
C PHE A 411 -25.51 -0.07 18.25
N SER A 412 -24.75 -0.97 17.65
CA SER A 412 -24.54 -2.33 18.15
C SER A 412 -23.11 -2.79 17.87
N GLU A 413 -22.39 -3.15 18.93
CA GLU A 413 -20.97 -3.55 18.87
C GLU A 413 -20.10 -2.51 18.14
N ASP A 414 -19.83 -2.72 16.84
CA ASP A 414 -19.07 -1.85 15.94
C ASP A 414 -19.89 -1.36 14.73
N THR A 415 -21.21 -1.57 14.72
CA THR A 415 -22.12 -1.19 13.63
C THR A 415 -23.11 -0.11 14.04
N TYR A 416 -23.49 0.73 13.08
CA TYR A 416 -24.56 1.71 13.24
C TYR A 416 -25.59 1.59 12.12
N THR A 417 -26.81 1.97 12.44
CA THR A 417 -27.86 2.26 11.45
C THR A 417 -28.42 3.64 11.74
N ALA A 418 -28.69 4.41 10.68
CA ALA A 418 -29.24 5.75 10.74
C ALA A 418 -30.38 5.86 9.73
N SER A 419 -31.62 5.99 10.20
CA SER A 419 -32.83 5.98 9.36
C SER A 419 -33.69 7.22 9.64
N GLY A 420 -33.87 8.07 8.63
CA GLY A 420 -34.79 9.21 8.62
C GLY A 420 -35.85 9.07 7.52
N ASP A 421 -36.71 10.08 7.38
CA ASP A 421 -37.87 10.04 6.47
C ASP A 421 -37.50 9.86 4.98
N SER A 422 -36.31 10.32 4.57
CA SER A 422 -35.86 10.27 3.17
C SER A 422 -34.48 9.63 2.93
N SER A 423 -33.80 9.20 3.99
CA SER A 423 -32.44 8.65 3.90
C SER A 423 -32.22 7.57 4.94
N SER A 424 -31.65 6.45 4.52
CA SER A 424 -31.18 5.38 5.39
C SER A 424 -29.72 5.12 5.08
N GLU A 425 -28.91 5.05 6.12
CA GLU A 425 -27.49 4.74 6.06
C GLU A 425 -27.19 3.66 7.11
N SER A 426 -26.28 2.75 6.79
CA SER A 426 -25.76 1.78 7.74
C SER A 426 -24.27 1.64 7.50
N GLY A 427 -23.53 1.23 8.51
CA GLY A 427 -22.09 1.14 8.41
C GLY A 427 -21.43 0.69 9.69
N LYS A 428 -20.12 0.83 9.75
CA LYS A 428 -19.31 0.56 10.94
C LYS A 428 -18.93 1.86 11.63
N PHE A 429 -18.71 1.80 12.94
CA PHE A 429 -18.17 2.92 13.71
C PHE A 429 -17.08 2.46 14.65
N SER A 430 -16.23 3.39 15.07
CA SER A 430 -15.21 3.15 16.09
C SER A 430 -15.06 4.39 16.96
N ILE A 431 -14.81 4.20 18.26
CA ILE A 431 -14.60 5.30 19.20
C ILE A 431 -13.21 5.17 19.79
N LEU A 432 -12.45 6.27 19.73
CA LEU A 432 -11.08 6.35 20.21
C LEU A 432 -10.81 7.71 20.87
N GLU A 433 -9.69 7.84 21.58
CA GLU A 433 -9.30 9.08 22.25
C GLU A 433 -8.13 9.74 21.52
N ILE A 434 -8.33 10.98 21.04
CA ILE A 434 -7.29 11.79 20.39
C ILE A 434 -7.05 13.03 21.24
N ASP A 435 -5.82 13.26 21.71
CA ASP A 435 -5.43 14.40 22.57
C ASP A 435 -6.38 14.63 23.78
N GLY A 436 -6.84 13.52 24.40
CA GLY A 436 -7.75 13.57 25.54
C GLY A 436 -9.21 13.89 25.19
N ALA A 437 -9.58 13.89 23.91
CA ALA A 437 -10.93 14.07 23.42
C ALA A 437 -11.48 12.75 22.84
N PRO A 438 -12.69 12.30 23.27
CA PRO A 438 -13.34 11.16 22.67
C PRO A 438 -13.80 11.50 21.25
N VAL A 439 -13.46 10.65 20.30
CA VAL A 439 -13.73 10.80 18.87
C VAL A 439 -14.43 9.55 18.37
N ILE A 440 -15.58 9.71 17.72
CA ILE A 440 -16.25 8.66 16.94
C ILE A 440 -15.90 8.82 15.47
N MET A 441 -15.65 7.70 14.81
CA MET A 441 -15.43 7.61 13.37
C MET A 441 -16.51 6.74 12.76
N PHE A 442 -17.09 7.18 11.64
CA PHE A 442 -18.13 6.48 10.91
C PHE A 442 -17.61 6.04 9.55
N ARG A 443 -17.97 4.81 9.16
CA ARG A 443 -17.71 4.25 7.84
C ARG A 443 -19.02 3.71 7.25
N PRO A 444 -19.63 4.42 6.27
CA PRO A 444 -20.85 3.96 5.63
C PRO A 444 -20.60 2.70 4.79
N LEU A 445 -21.58 1.82 4.72
CA LEU A 445 -21.60 0.68 3.79
C LEU A 445 -21.94 1.10 2.36
N GLY A 446 -22.59 2.26 2.18
CA GLY A 446 -23.00 2.80 0.88
C GLY A 446 -22.13 3.96 0.39
N GLU A 447 -22.12 4.19 -0.93
CA GLU A 447 -21.31 5.23 -1.59
C GLU A 447 -21.65 6.69 -1.19
N ARG A 448 -22.80 6.90 -0.55
CA ARG A 448 -23.24 8.23 -0.10
C ARG A 448 -23.55 8.17 1.38
N SER A 449 -22.80 8.96 2.15
CA SER A 449 -23.05 9.18 3.57
C SER A 449 -23.48 10.62 3.82
N PHE A 450 -24.48 10.78 4.68
CA PHE A 450 -24.85 12.09 5.21
C PHE A 450 -24.10 12.41 6.52
N LEU A 451 -23.40 11.42 7.09
CA LEU A 451 -22.47 11.60 8.19
C LEU A 451 -21.08 12.04 7.69
N LYS A 452 -20.33 12.68 8.56
CA LYS A 452 -18.90 12.93 8.36
C LYS A 452 -18.10 11.74 8.87
N SER A 453 -16.89 11.58 8.34
CA SER A 453 -16.00 10.47 8.71
C SER A 453 -15.62 10.47 10.19
N ALA A 454 -15.53 11.64 10.84
CA ALA A 454 -15.19 11.75 12.26
C ALA A 454 -15.91 12.88 13.01
N TYR A 455 -16.24 12.63 14.27
CA TYR A 455 -16.81 13.61 15.21
C TYR A 455 -16.15 13.52 16.58
N ARG A 456 -15.88 14.67 17.19
CA ARG A 456 -15.59 14.77 18.61
C ARG A 456 -16.88 14.67 19.42
N LEU A 457 -16.88 13.80 20.43
CA LEU A 457 -18.01 13.56 21.31
C LEU A 457 -17.97 14.46 22.56
N SER A 458 -19.14 14.90 22.99
CA SER A 458 -19.36 15.55 24.28
C SER A 458 -20.78 15.30 24.76
N TYR A 459 -21.00 15.30 26.07
CA TYR A 459 -22.35 15.31 26.63
C TYR A 459 -22.86 16.74 26.77
N LYS A 460 -24.17 16.92 26.71
CA LYS A 460 -24.80 18.20 27.04
C LYS A 460 -24.64 18.49 28.54
N GLU A 461 -24.27 19.71 28.89
CA GLU A 461 -24.28 20.18 30.28
C GLU A 461 -25.59 20.91 30.57
N VAL A 462 -26.26 20.55 31.66
CA VAL A 462 -27.53 21.14 32.09
C VAL A 462 -27.35 21.73 33.48
N VAL A 463 -27.67 23.01 33.65
CA VAL A 463 -27.72 23.65 34.97
C VAL A 463 -29.09 23.35 35.58
N PRO A 464 -29.18 22.62 36.70
CA PRO A 464 -30.46 22.36 37.35
C PRO A 464 -31.11 23.67 37.78
N GLN A 465 -32.37 23.87 37.43
CA GLN A 465 -33.18 24.98 37.94
C GLN A 465 -33.50 24.70 39.42
N VAL A 466 -32.69 25.24 40.33
CA VAL A 466 -32.98 25.18 41.77
C VAL A 466 -33.92 26.34 42.12
N ALA A 467 -35.06 26.04 42.75
CA ALA A 467 -35.97 27.07 43.26
C ALA A 467 -35.22 28.03 44.21
N PRO A 468 -35.49 29.34 44.19
CA PRO A 468 -34.72 30.32 44.95
C PRO A 468 -34.86 30.08 46.46
N SER A 469 -33.88 29.38 47.03
CA SER A 469 -33.70 29.20 48.47
C SER A 469 -32.63 30.18 48.94
N ARG A 470 -32.88 30.87 50.07
CA ARG A 470 -31.94 31.81 50.72
C ARG A 470 -30.59 31.20 51.13
N ARG A 471 -30.36 29.90 50.89
CA ARG A 471 -29.09 29.19 51.12
C ARG A 471 -28.61 28.36 49.91
N ALA A 472 -29.10 28.61 48.70
CA ALA A 472 -28.61 27.88 47.52
C ALA A 472 -27.25 28.45 47.08
N GLY A 473 -26.21 27.62 47.15
CA GLY A 473 -24.95 27.89 46.46
C GLY A 473 -25.15 27.96 44.94
N VAL A 474 -24.17 28.52 44.22
CA VAL A 474 -24.19 28.60 42.75
C VAL A 474 -24.51 27.21 42.16
N PRO A 475 -25.57 27.04 41.36
CA PRO A 475 -25.94 25.74 40.83
C PRO A 475 -24.84 25.21 39.91
N THR A 476 -24.30 24.03 40.23
CA THR A 476 -23.27 23.36 39.44
C THR A 476 -23.91 22.68 38.23
N ALA A 477 -23.29 22.80 37.05
CA ALA A 477 -23.72 22.09 35.85
C ALA A 477 -23.63 20.57 36.06
N VAL A 478 -24.66 19.85 35.63
CA VAL A 478 -24.73 18.38 35.65
C VAL A 478 -24.69 17.86 34.22
N THR A 479 -23.95 16.77 34.01
CA THR A 479 -23.82 16.12 32.70
C THR A 479 -25.09 15.33 32.36
N ASP A 480 -25.71 15.65 31.22
CA ASP A 480 -26.85 14.92 30.67
C ASP A 480 -26.36 13.78 29.75
N ARG A 481 -26.37 12.54 30.27
CA ARG A 481 -26.00 11.35 29.50
C ARG A 481 -27.03 10.94 28.45
N ASN A 482 -28.21 11.54 28.43
CA ASN A 482 -29.23 11.27 27.41
C ASN A 482 -29.11 12.16 26.18
N THR A 483 -28.13 13.09 26.16
CA THR A 483 -27.86 13.96 25.01
C THR A 483 -26.37 13.99 24.69
N ILE A 484 -26.01 13.47 23.52
CA ILE A 484 -24.64 13.48 22.98
C ILE A 484 -24.56 14.53 21.87
N ILE A 485 -23.53 15.35 21.91
CA ILE A 485 -23.22 16.36 20.89
C ILE A 485 -21.97 15.92 20.14
N MET A 486 -22.11 15.77 18.83
CA MET A 486 -21.07 15.32 17.91
C MET A 486 -20.61 16.50 17.05
N HIS A 487 -19.39 16.97 17.30
CA HIS A 487 -18.77 18.06 16.55
C HIS A 487 -17.90 17.48 15.43
N ALA A 488 -18.24 17.75 14.17
CA ALA A 488 -17.47 17.21 13.06
C ALA A 488 -16.03 17.75 13.08
N ILE A 489 -15.07 16.87 12.81
CA ILE A 489 -13.63 17.16 12.87
C ILE A 489 -12.94 16.58 11.64
N SER A 490 -11.83 17.20 11.24
CA SER A 490 -10.80 16.57 10.40
C SER A 490 -9.67 16.08 11.30
N LEU A 491 -9.14 14.89 11.01
CA LEU A 491 -8.11 14.24 11.81
C LEU A 491 -6.74 14.83 11.46
N SER A 492 -6.02 15.39 12.45
CA SER A 492 -4.66 15.94 12.26
C SER A 492 -3.75 15.70 13.47
N LEU A 493 -2.42 15.77 13.24
CA LEU A 493 -1.36 15.33 14.16
C LEU A 493 -1.23 16.17 15.45
N LYS A 494 -1.78 17.38 15.49
CA LYS A 494 -1.67 18.26 16.67
C LYS A 494 -2.96 18.54 17.39
N ASN A 495 -4.11 18.21 16.79
CA ASN A 495 -5.43 18.25 17.40
C ASN A 495 -6.49 17.89 16.33
N PRO A 496 -7.65 17.33 16.70
CA PRO A 496 -8.81 17.29 15.83
C PRO A 496 -9.18 18.71 15.40
N VAL A 497 -9.15 19.01 14.11
CA VAL A 497 -9.48 20.34 13.60
C VAL A 497 -11.00 20.42 13.45
N PRO A 498 -11.71 21.32 14.15
CA PRO A 498 -13.15 21.45 14.00
C PRO A 498 -13.51 21.84 12.56
N LEU A 499 -14.41 21.08 11.95
CA LEU A 499 -15.04 21.50 10.71
C LEU A 499 -16.08 22.57 11.04
N LYS A 500 -16.20 23.60 10.21
CA LYS A 500 -17.22 24.66 10.35
C LYS A 500 -18.60 24.15 9.92
N THR A 501 -19.13 23.18 10.65
CA THR A 501 -20.45 22.58 10.44
C THR A 501 -21.24 22.58 11.73
N ALA A 502 -22.57 22.64 11.63
CA ALA A 502 -23.42 22.48 12.80
C ALA A 502 -23.18 21.11 13.46
N PRO A 503 -23.13 21.03 14.80
CA PRO A 503 -22.94 19.76 15.50
C PRO A 503 -24.19 18.89 15.35
N LEU A 504 -23.98 17.58 15.20
CA LEU A 504 -25.05 16.60 15.22
C LEU A 504 -25.37 16.28 16.68
N THR A 505 -26.59 16.58 17.11
CA THR A 505 -27.04 16.29 18.48
C THR A 505 -27.91 15.06 18.47
N LEU A 506 -27.57 14.07 19.29
CA LEU A 506 -28.30 12.82 19.47
C LEU A 506 -28.95 12.81 20.86
N SER A 507 -30.23 12.43 20.94
CA SER A 507 -30.97 12.36 22.20
C SER A 507 -31.86 11.12 22.29
N ARG A 508 -31.97 10.50 23.47
CA ARG A 508 -32.82 9.30 23.67
C ARG A 508 -34.33 9.62 23.75
N ASN A 509 -34.71 10.89 23.91
CA ASN A 509 -36.09 11.31 24.25
C ASN A 509 -36.63 12.46 23.36
N ALA A 510 -36.41 12.41 22.04
CA ALA A 510 -36.88 13.47 21.13
C ALA A 510 -38.41 13.53 20.94
N ALA A 511 -39.16 12.50 21.37
CA ALA A 511 -40.61 12.41 21.12
C ALA A 511 -41.50 13.39 21.93
N GLN A 512 -40.96 14.29 22.77
CA GLN A 512 -41.79 15.18 23.60
C GLN A 512 -41.54 16.69 23.49
N THR A 513 -40.65 17.17 22.62
CA THR A 513 -40.37 18.63 22.54
C THR A 513 -40.83 19.33 21.24
N ALA A 514 -41.47 18.61 20.31
CA ALA A 514 -42.01 19.18 19.07
C ALA A 514 -43.53 19.46 19.09
N ARG A 515 -44.15 19.54 20.30
CA ARG A 515 -45.49 20.10 20.48
C ARG A 515 -45.50 21.06 21.67
N LYS A 516 -45.05 22.29 21.43
CA LYS A 516 -45.59 23.47 22.09
C LYS A 516 -45.54 24.66 21.14
#